data_AF-A0A9Q0SRI0-F1
#
_entry.id   AF-A0A9Q0SRI0-F1
#
_cell.length_a   1.000
_cell.length_b   1.000
_cell.length_c   1.000
_cell.angle_alpha   90.00
_cell.angle_beta   90.00
_cell.angle_gamma   90.00
#
_symmetry.space_group_name_H-M   'P 1'
#
loop_
_entity.id
_entity.type
_entity.pdbx_description
1 polymer ?
#
loop_
_entity_poly.entity_id
_entity_poly.type
_entity_poly.pdbx_seq_one_letter_code
_entity_poly.pdbx_strand_id
1 'polypeptide(L)'
;MTAFEYHGKDPRINKVFNKGMSDHSTITMKSILETYRGFEGLASLVDVGGGTGAVISAIVSKYPSIKGINFDLPHVIADAPSFPGVENVGGDMFVSVPKADAVFMKGVIHADVIMLAHNPGGKERTEKEFESLAKGCGFKGFEVMCCVFNTYVIEFRKQV
;
A
#
# COMPACT_ATOMS: atom_id res chain seq x y z
N MET A 1 7.31 -17.34 14.28
CA MET A 1 7.96 -16.57 13.21
C MET A 1 6.88 -16.15 12.24
N THR A 2 6.70 -14.86 12.01
CA THR A 2 5.73 -14.35 11.03
C THR A 2 6.26 -14.58 9.61
N ALA A 3 5.39 -14.48 8.60
CA ALA A 3 5.83 -14.55 7.20
C ALA A 3 6.90 -13.48 6.88
N PHE A 4 6.73 -12.26 7.39
CA PHE A 4 7.67 -11.16 7.18
C PHE A 4 9.04 -11.39 7.83
N GLU A 5 9.07 -11.95 9.06
CA GLU A 5 10.32 -12.35 9.71
C GLU A 5 11.04 -13.47 8.93
N TYR A 6 10.28 -14.37 8.30
CA TYR A 6 10.82 -15.45 7.50
C TYR A 6 11.38 -14.95 6.15
N HIS A 7 10.70 -14.01 5.50
CA HIS A 7 11.21 -13.38 4.27
C HIS A 7 12.57 -12.70 4.48
N GLY A 8 12.76 -12.03 5.62
CA GLY A 8 14.05 -11.43 5.98
C GLY A 8 15.19 -12.46 6.17
N LYS A 9 14.88 -13.76 6.27
CA LYS A 9 15.86 -14.84 6.44
C LYS A 9 16.11 -15.66 5.16
N ASP A 10 15.17 -15.68 4.21
CA ASP A 10 15.32 -16.38 2.92
C ASP A 10 15.24 -15.39 1.74
N PRO A 11 16.38 -14.91 1.21
CA PRO A 11 16.43 -13.99 0.08
C PRO A 11 15.73 -14.50 -1.17
N ARG A 12 15.68 -15.82 -1.40
CA ARG A 12 15.02 -16.42 -2.57
C ARG A 12 13.51 -16.25 -2.45
N ILE A 13 12.94 -16.49 -1.27
CA ILE A 13 11.50 -16.29 -1.04
C ILE A 13 11.15 -14.81 -1.05
N ASN A 14 11.96 -13.94 -0.42
CA ASN A 14 11.78 -12.50 -0.48
C ASN A 14 11.67 -12.01 -1.93
N LYS A 15 12.60 -12.45 -2.80
CA LYS A 15 12.60 -12.10 -4.21
C LYS A 15 11.35 -12.57 -4.95
N VAL A 16 10.92 -13.81 -4.75
CA VAL A 16 9.72 -14.37 -5.39
C VAL A 16 8.47 -13.63 -4.95
N PHE A 17 8.33 -13.39 -3.64
CA PHE A 17 7.21 -12.65 -3.06
C PHE A 17 7.14 -11.23 -3.62
N ASN A 18 8.24 -10.48 -3.57
CA ASN A 18 8.31 -9.10 -4.04
C ASN A 18 7.99 -9.00 -5.55
N LYS A 19 8.47 -9.95 -6.36
CA LYS A 19 8.15 -9.98 -7.79
C LYS A 19 6.66 -10.22 -8.05
N GLY A 20 6.06 -11.19 -7.36
CA GLY A 20 4.62 -11.47 -7.50
C GLY A 20 3.76 -10.27 -7.10
N MET A 21 4.09 -9.61 -5.99
CA MET A 21 3.39 -8.40 -5.53
C MET A 21 3.55 -7.23 -6.50
N SER A 22 4.75 -7.03 -7.05
CA SER A 22 5.04 -5.99 -8.04
C SER A 22 4.23 -6.20 -9.33
N ASP A 23 4.20 -7.41 -9.88
CA ASP A 23 3.49 -7.70 -11.13
C ASP A 23 1.98 -7.53 -10.99
N HIS A 24 1.40 -8.10 -9.93
CA HIS A 24 -0.01 -7.92 -9.61
C HIS A 24 -0.34 -6.44 -9.45
N SER A 25 0.47 -5.71 -8.68
CA SER A 25 0.25 -4.28 -8.45
C SER A 25 0.36 -3.43 -9.69
N THR A 26 1.27 -3.76 -10.61
CA THR A 26 1.42 -3.06 -11.89
C THR A 26 0.14 -3.15 -12.71
N ILE A 27 -0.46 -4.35 -12.81
CA ILE A 27 -1.70 -4.57 -13.55
C ILE A 27 -2.86 -3.80 -12.91
N THR A 28 -3.06 -3.96 -11.59
CA THR A 28 -4.17 -3.31 -10.89
C THR A 28 -4.03 -1.78 -10.91
N MET A 29 -2.84 -1.26 -10.64
CA MET A 29 -2.62 0.19 -10.57
C MET A 29 -2.81 0.88 -11.91
N LYS A 30 -2.52 0.22 -13.03
CA LYS A 30 -2.82 0.77 -14.35
C LYS A 30 -4.30 1.11 -14.48
N SER A 31 -5.19 0.18 -14.13
CA SER A 31 -6.65 0.39 -14.19
C SER A 31 -7.17 1.33 -13.10
N ILE A 32 -6.60 1.30 -11.89
CA ILE A 32 -6.93 2.27 -10.84
C ILE A 32 -6.64 3.68 -11.35
N LEU A 33 -5.44 3.92 -11.88
CA LEU A 33 -5.03 5.25 -12.32
C LEU A 33 -5.88 5.77 -13.48
N GLU A 34 -6.46 4.91 -14.32
CA GLU A 34 -7.37 5.32 -15.41
C GLU A 34 -8.71 5.88 -14.91
N THR A 35 -9.20 5.42 -13.74
CA THR A 35 -10.57 5.70 -13.28
C THR A 35 -10.61 6.51 -11.98
N TYR A 36 -9.67 6.31 -11.08
CA TYR A 36 -9.59 6.97 -9.79
C TYR A 36 -8.80 8.29 -9.87
N ARG A 37 -9.44 9.37 -9.42
CA ARG A 37 -8.92 10.75 -9.48
C ARG A 37 -8.48 11.30 -8.13
N GLY A 38 -8.61 10.55 -7.03
CA GLY A 38 -8.31 11.05 -5.68
C GLY A 38 -6.83 11.31 -5.39
N PHE A 39 -5.93 11.06 -6.35
CA PHE A 39 -4.52 11.48 -6.27
C PHE A 39 -4.28 12.91 -6.77
N GLU A 40 -5.23 13.50 -7.50
CA GLU A 40 -5.05 14.83 -8.07
C GLU A 40 -4.98 15.92 -7.00
N GLY A 41 -4.05 16.85 -7.16
CA GLY A 41 -3.87 17.98 -6.24
C GLY A 41 -3.07 17.67 -4.98
N LEU A 42 -2.65 16.42 -4.74
CA LEU A 42 -1.73 16.09 -3.65
C LEU A 42 -0.34 16.69 -3.94
N ALA A 43 0.33 17.20 -2.89
CA ALA A 43 1.73 17.61 -2.99
C ALA A 43 2.67 16.49 -2.54
N SER A 44 2.22 15.63 -1.63
CA SER A 44 2.97 14.48 -1.12
C SER A 44 2.09 13.26 -0.86
N LEU A 45 2.62 12.08 -1.12
CA LEU A 45 1.93 10.81 -0.92
C LEU A 45 2.92 9.78 -0.35
N VAL A 46 2.52 9.10 0.73
CA VAL A 46 3.27 7.94 1.25
C VAL A 46 2.51 6.65 0.93
N ASP A 47 3.22 5.67 0.37
CA ASP A 47 2.76 4.30 0.16
C ASP A 47 3.31 3.41 1.29
N VAL A 48 2.45 3.02 2.23
CA VAL A 48 2.81 2.23 3.42
C VAL A 48 2.66 0.75 3.12
N GLY A 49 3.75 0.00 3.30
CA GLY A 49 3.86 -1.37 2.81
C GLY A 49 4.05 -1.42 1.28
N GLY A 50 4.69 -0.39 0.72
CA GLY A 50 4.85 -0.21 -0.74
C GLY A 50 5.84 -1.18 -1.39
N GLY A 51 6.53 -2.00 -0.59
CA GLY A 51 7.47 -3.02 -1.04
C GLY A 51 8.60 -2.44 -1.88
N THR A 52 8.66 -2.88 -3.14
CA THR A 52 9.67 -2.43 -4.11
C THR A 52 9.43 -1.01 -4.63
N GLY A 53 8.33 -0.35 -4.26
CA GLY A 53 7.99 1.00 -4.68
C GLY A 53 7.36 1.09 -6.08
N ALA A 54 7.01 -0.04 -6.71
CA ALA A 54 6.40 -0.06 -8.04
C ALA A 54 5.09 0.74 -8.13
N VAL A 55 4.29 0.72 -7.06
CA VAL A 55 3.00 1.40 -6.99
C VAL A 55 3.17 2.91 -6.91
N ILE A 56 3.90 3.41 -5.91
CA ILE A 56 4.16 4.85 -5.78
C ILE A 56 4.90 5.41 -7.00
N SER A 57 5.81 4.65 -7.62
CA SER A 57 6.45 5.03 -8.87
C SER A 57 5.45 5.22 -10.01
N ALA A 58 4.46 4.33 -10.16
CA ALA A 58 3.42 4.48 -11.17
C ALA A 58 2.54 5.72 -10.91
N ILE A 59 2.22 6.01 -9.64
CA ILE A 59 1.44 7.20 -9.26
C ILE A 59 2.22 8.48 -9.59
N VAL A 60 3.47 8.60 -9.14
CA VAL A 60 4.33 9.79 -9.39
C VAL A 60 4.62 9.96 -10.88
N SER A 61 4.77 8.87 -11.64
CA SER A 61 4.94 8.95 -13.10
C SER A 61 3.73 9.58 -13.79
N LYS A 62 2.51 9.33 -13.29
CA LYS A 62 1.28 9.95 -13.82
C LYS A 62 1.06 11.36 -13.28
N TYR A 63 1.47 11.63 -12.04
CA TYR A 63 1.31 12.90 -11.36
C TYR A 63 2.67 13.44 -10.89
N PRO A 64 3.51 14.00 -11.79
CA PRO A 64 4.90 14.35 -11.46
C PRO A 64 5.06 15.46 -10.42
N SER A 65 3.97 16.18 -10.09
CA SER A 65 3.96 17.18 -9.01
C SER A 65 3.95 16.56 -7.61
N ILE A 66 3.57 15.28 -7.47
CA ILE A 66 3.52 14.58 -6.20
C ILE A 66 4.93 14.15 -5.80
N LYS A 67 5.34 14.49 -4.57
CA LYS A 67 6.50 13.88 -3.92
C LYS A 67 6.11 12.52 -3.35
N GLY A 68 6.61 11.43 -3.95
CA GLY A 68 6.31 10.07 -3.51
C GLY A 68 7.26 9.59 -2.41
N ILE A 69 6.71 8.90 -1.41
CA ILE A 69 7.48 8.21 -0.38
C ILE A 69 7.08 6.73 -0.41
N ASN A 70 8.01 5.85 -0.72
CA ASN A 70 7.86 4.41 -0.54
C ASN A 70 8.28 4.03 0.89
N PHE A 71 7.39 3.47 1.69
CA PHE A 71 7.66 3.12 3.07
C PHE A 71 7.43 1.63 3.33
N ASP A 72 8.46 0.93 3.80
CA ASP A 72 8.40 -0.50 4.14
C ASP A 72 9.48 -0.84 5.19
N LEU A 73 9.58 -2.12 5.57
CA LEU A 73 10.61 -2.61 6.49
C LEU A 73 12.02 -2.35 5.93
N PRO A 74 13.02 -2.09 6.79
CA PRO A 74 14.38 -1.75 6.34
C PRO A 74 15.00 -2.77 5.38
N HIS A 75 14.76 -4.07 5.59
CA HIS A 75 15.30 -5.12 4.72
C HIS A 75 14.63 -5.17 3.34
N VAL A 76 13.36 -4.74 3.24
CA VAL A 76 12.65 -4.66 1.96
C VAL A 76 13.15 -3.44 1.19
N ILE A 77 13.29 -2.31 1.86
CA ILE A 77 13.81 -1.06 1.29
C ILE A 77 15.25 -1.18 0.82
N ALA A 78 16.10 -1.97 1.51
CA ALA A 78 17.47 -2.22 1.08
C ALA A 78 17.57 -2.82 -0.33
N ASP A 79 16.57 -3.62 -0.74
CA ASP A 79 16.49 -4.24 -2.06
C ASP A 79 15.62 -3.43 -3.05
N ALA A 80 15.01 -2.33 -2.62
CA ALA A 80 14.11 -1.54 -3.45
C ALA A 80 14.89 -0.70 -4.47
N PRO A 81 14.50 -0.72 -5.76
CA PRO A 81 15.10 0.15 -6.77
C PRO A 81 14.84 1.64 -6.47
N SER A 82 15.68 2.50 -7.03
CA SER A 82 15.44 3.95 -7.02
C SER A 82 14.56 4.33 -8.21
N PHE A 83 13.54 5.16 -7.95
CA PHE A 83 12.68 5.73 -8.98
C PHE A 83 12.73 7.26 -8.93
N PRO A 84 12.72 7.96 -10.08
CA PRO A 84 12.61 9.41 -10.10
C PRO A 84 11.36 9.91 -9.37
N GLY A 85 11.53 10.89 -8.47
CA GLY A 85 10.43 11.46 -7.69
C GLY A 85 9.93 10.61 -6.52
N VAL A 86 10.61 9.50 -6.21
CA VAL A 86 10.29 8.60 -5.09
C VAL A 86 11.44 8.56 -4.09
N GLU A 87 11.13 8.77 -2.82
CA GLU A 87 12.03 8.56 -1.69
C GLU A 87 11.74 7.22 -1.00
N ASN A 88 12.74 6.37 -0.84
CA ASN A 88 12.61 5.10 -0.13
C ASN A 88 12.95 5.28 1.36
N VAL A 89 12.02 4.94 2.25
CA VAL A 89 12.17 5.11 3.71
C VAL A 89 11.91 3.78 4.42
N GLY A 90 12.91 3.29 5.15
CA GLY A 90 12.79 2.09 5.97
C GLY A 90 12.25 2.40 7.37
N GLY A 91 11.29 1.61 7.86
CA GLY A 91 10.78 1.74 9.22
C GLY A 91 9.75 0.68 9.60
N ASP A 92 9.03 0.95 10.69
CA ASP A 92 7.94 0.11 11.18
C ASP A 92 6.65 0.95 11.28
N MET A 93 5.62 0.57 10.52
CA MET A 93 4.34 1.27 10.48
C MET A 93 3.59 1.26 11.82
N PHE A 94 3.89 0.30 12.70
CA PHE A 94 3.32 0.23 14.04
C PHE A 94 3.99 1.19 15.03
N VAL A 95 5.17 1.71 14.68
CA VAL A 95 5.88 2.75 15.45
C VAL A 95 5.55 4.13 14.88
N SER A 96 5.76 4.33 13.59
CA SER A 96 5.47 5.61 12.93
C SER A 96 5.41 5.46 11.41
N VAL A 97 4.58 6.28 10.77
CA VAL A 97 4.55 6.44 9.31
C VAL A 97 5.05 7.84 8.91
N PRO A 98 5.74 7.98 7.75
CA PRO A 98 6.12 9.29 7.22
C PRO A 98 4.92 10.23 7.06
N LYS A 99 5.14 11.52 7.29
CA LYS A 99 4.10 12.54 7.09
C LYS A 99 3.97 12.87 5.60
N ALA A 100 2.74 12.86 5.10
CA ALA A 100 2.37 13.26 3.76
C ALA A 100 0.91 13.77 3.75
N ASP A 101 0.46 14.39 2.65
CA ASP A 101 -0.91 14.87 2.51
C ASP A 101 -1.92 13.72 2.49
N ALA A 102 -1.51 12.59 1.91
CA ALA A 102 -2.29 11.35 1.91
C ALA A 102 -1.41 10.13 2.19
N VAL A 103 -2.06 9.07 2.68
CA VAL A 103 -1.48 7.74 2.89
C VAL A 103 -2.19 6.78 1.94
N PHE A 104 -1.42 6.04 1.16
CA PHE A 104 -1.89 4.94 0.34
C PHE A 104 -1.43 3.61 0.97
N MET A 105 -2.31 2.62 0.93
CA MET A 105 -2.02 1.26 1.38
C MET A 105 -2.64 0.30 0.38
N LYS A 106 -1.82 -0.54 -0.25
CA LYS A 106 -2.29 -1.59 -1.17
C LYS A 106 -1.63 -2.91 -0.83
N GLY A 107 -2.43 -3.97 -0.82
CA GLY A 107 -1.92 -5.33 -0.68
C GLY A 107 -1.57 -5.76 0.75
N VAL A 108 -1.93 -4.95 1.75
CA VAL A 108 -1.89 -5.34 3.18
C VAL A 108 -3.00 -6.36 3.50
N ILE A 109 -3.88 -6.67 2.53
CA ILE A 109 -5.08 -7.53 2.61
C ILE A 109 -5.20 -8.26 1.26
N HIS A 110 -5.03 -9.58 1.23
CA HIS A 110 -5.08 -10.41 0.02
C HIS A 110 -5.87 -11.69 0.32
N ALA A 111 -6.85 -12.04 -0.52
CA ALA A 111 -7.60 -13.29 -0.55
C ALA A 111 -7.65 -14.11 0.76
N ASP A 112 -8.81 -14.15 1.39
CA ASP A 112 -9.04 -14.61 2.78
C ASP A 112 -8.26 -15.87 3.20
N VAL A 113 -8.26 -16.89 2.35
CA VAL A 113 -7.59 -18.18 2.60
C VAL A 113 -6.06 -18.05 2.60
N ILE A 114 -5.49 -17.18 1.76
CA ILE A 114 -4.04 -16.89 1.72
C ILE A 114 -3.64 -16.13 2.99
N MET A 115 -4.46 -15.17 3.43
CA MET A 115 -4.22 -14.44 4.68
C MET A 115 -4.30 -15.35 5.89
N LEU A 116 -5.31 -16.22 5.97
CA LEU A 116 -5.44 -17.22 7.04
C LEU A 116 -4.20 -18.11 7.14
N ALA A 117 -3.65 -18.55 6.00
CA ALA A 117 -2.53 -19.50 5.98
C ALA A 117 -1.18 -18.87 6.36
N HIS A 118 -0.95 -17.59 6.04
CA HIS A 118 0.39 -16.99 6.12
C HIS A 118 0.49 -15.80 7.09
N ASN A 119 -0.63 -15.13 7.40
CA ASN A 119 -0.68 -13.90 8.17
C ASN A 119 -1.59 -14.07 9.38
N PRO A 120 -1.04 -14.29 10.59
CA PRO A 120 -1.83 -14.43 11.81
C PRO A 120 -2.82 -13.28 11.99
N GLY A 121 -4.12 -13.59 12.06
CA GLY A 121 -5.20 -12.61 12.20
C GLY A 121 -5.61 -11.89 10.91
N GLY A 122 -4.98 -12.21 9.77
CA GLY A 122 -5.38 -11.70 8.46
C GLY A 122 -6.72 -12.30 8.01
N LYS A 123 -7.59 -11.43 7.48
CA LYS A 123 -8.87 -11.80 6.86
C LYS A 123 -9.30 -10.75 5.84
N GLU A 124 -10.11 -11.16 4.88
CA GLU A 124 -10.91 -10.23 4.09
C GLU A 124 -12.00 -9.60 4.95
N ARG A 125 -12.47 -8.43 4.52
CA ARG A 125 -13.43 -7.64 5.27
C ARG A 125 -14.55 -7.16 4.38
N THR A 126 -15.74 -7.15 4.95
CA THR A 126 -16.90 -6.47 4.39
C THR A 126 -16.69 -4.96 4.44
N GLU A 127 -17.43 -4.22 3.61
CA GLU A 127 -17.44 -2.76 3.62
C GLU A 127 -17.73 -2.19 5.03
N LYS A 128 -18.71 -2.78 5.75
CA LYS A 128 -19.06 -2.38 7.11
C LYS A 128 -17.92 -2.57 8.12
N GLU A 129 -17.11 -3.61 7.95
CA GLU A 129 -15.93 -3.84 8.78
C GLU A 129 -14.85 -2.79 8.50
N PHE A 130 -14.64 -2.42 7.23
CA PHE A 130 -13.72 -1.31 6.91
C PHE A 130 -14.23 0.04 7.43
N GLU A 131 -15.53 0.33 7.31
CA GLU A 131 -16.13 1.54 7.88
C GLU A 131 -15.97 1.58 9.40
N SER A 132 -16.18 0.45 10.07
CA SER A 132 -16.00 0.32 11.52
C SER A 132 -14.53 0.54 11.93
N LEU A 133 -13.57 0.03 11.15
CA LEU A 133 -12.15 0.29 11.35
C LEU A 133 -11.81 1.78 11.17
N ALA A 134 -12.31 2.42 10.12
CA ALA A 134 -12.09 3.84 9.87
C ALA A 134 -12.58 4.68 11.06
N LYS A 135 -13.81 4.43 11.53
CA LYS A 135 -14.38 5.11 12.70
C LYS A 135 -13.60 4.83 13.98
N GLY A 136 -13.19 3.58 14.20
CA GLY A 136 -12.39 3.18 15.37
C GLY A 136 -11.01 3.85 15.43
N CYS A 137 -10.43 4.16 14.26
CA CYS A 137 -9.18 4.91 14.12
C CYS A 137 -9.37 6.44 14.13
N GLY A 138 -10.59 6.93 14.36
CA GLY A 138 -10.90 8.37 14.45
C GLY A 138 -11.10 9.09 13.12
N PHE A 139 -11.24 8.37 12.00
CA PHE A 139 -11.65 8.99 10.73
C PHE A 139 -13.15 9.33 10.75
N LYS A 140 -13.50 10.45 10.15
CA LYS A 140 -14.89 10.95 10.10
C LYS A 140 -15.63 10.54 8.83
N GLY A 141 -14.89 10.31 7.73
CA GLY A 141 -15.46 9.92 6.44
C GLY A 141 -14.96 8.56 5.97
N PHE A 142 -15.84 7.84 5.29
CA PHE A 142 -15.60 6.56 4.65
C PHE A 142 -16.35 6.53 3.32
N GLU A 143 -15.67 6.21 2.22
CA GLU A 143 -16.30 6.10 0.91
C GLU A 143 -15.60 5.04 0.04
N VAL A 144 -16.39 4.22 -0.65
CA VAL A 144 -15.90 3.28 -1.66
C VAL A 144 -15.95 3.96 -3.02
N MET A 145 -14.80 4.20 -3.63
CA MET A 145 -14.68 5.08 -4.80
C MET A 145 -14.83 4.34 -6.12
N CYS A 146 -14.17 3.19 -6.25
CA CYS A 146 -14.24 2.36 -7.45
C CYS A 146 -13.79 0.92 -7.15
N CYS A 147 -14.06 0.02 -8.09
CA CYS A 147 -13.57 -1.35 -8.07
C CYS A 147 -12.95 -1.70 -9.43
N VAL A 148 -11.73 -2.22 -9.43
CA VAL A 148 -11.04 -2.74 -10.61
C VAL A 148 -10.38 -4.07 -10.28
N PHE A 149 -10.62 -5.09 -11.10
CA PHE A 149 -10.10 -6.45 -10.87
C PHE A 149 -10.28 -6.96 -9.42
N ASN A 150 -11.50 -6.83 -8.88
CA ASN A 150 -11.84 -7.17 -7.49
C ASN A 150 -11.04 -6.42 -6.42
N THR A 151 -10.32 -5.35 -6.78
CA THR A 151 -9.67 -4.44 -5.85
C THR A 151 -10.49 -3.17 -5.73
N TYR A 152 -10.98 -2.91 -4.51
CA TYR A 152 -11.72 -1.69 -4.20
C TYR A 152 -10.75 -0.59 -3.75
N VAL A 153 -10.98 0.63 -4.24
CA VAL A 153 -10.36 1.84 -3.69
C VAL A 153 -11.32 2.43 -2.67
N ILE A 154 -10.85 2.55 -1.43
CA ILE A 154 -11.63 3.03 -0.29
C ILE A 154 -10.91 4.21 0.33
N GLU A 155 -11.61 5.33 0.51
CA GLU A 155 -11.06 6.54 1.14
C GLU A 155 -11.50 6.65 2.59
N PHE A 156 -10.52 6.82 3.49
CA PHE A 156 -10.76 7.24 4.87
C PHE A 156 -10.39 8.71 5.02
N ARG A 157 -11.37 9.55 5.34
CA ARG A 157 -11.20 11.01 5.40
C ARG A 157 -11.18 11.47 6.85
N LYS A 158 -10.15 12.26 7.21
CA LYS A 158 -10.01 12.80 8.57
C LYS A 158 -11.04 13.90 8.87
N GLN A 159 -11.41 14.71 7.86
CA GLN A 159 -12.15 15.98 7.96
C GLN A 159 -11.78 16.82 9.21
N VAL A 160 -11.13 17.95 8.97
CA VAL A 160 -10.99 19.02 9.98
C VAL A 160 -12.38 19.51 10.35
#